data_AF-A0A117P981-F1
#
_entry.id   AF-A0A117P981-F1
#
_cell.length_a   1.000
_cell.length_b   1.000
_cell.length_c   1.000
_cell.angle_alpha   90.00
_cell.angle_beta   90.00
_cell.angle_gamma   90.00
#
_symmetry.space_group_name_H-M   'P 1'
#
loop_
_entity.id
_entity.type
_entity.pdbx_description
1 polymer ?
#
loop_
_entity_poly.entity_id
_entity_poly.type
_entity_poly.pdbx_seq_one_letter_code
_entity_poly.pdbx_strand_id
1 'polypeptide(L)'
;MRNDEGRHDPPVNNGLMISGGTHYVGNQAVGPGARAFSGSVSFQPQDPEQAARTAELLALVERLLEEHRAALADPDATTRELRRLREELQEDEPQPTVLRRALDRLNEFVQPVAPLVVAVGQLAASVQGLPGG
;
A
#
# COMPACT_ATOMS: atom_id res chain seq x y z
N MET A 1 40.75 -16.89 46.68
CA MET A 1 39.52 -17.45 46.06
C MET A 1 39.19 -16.55 44.88
N ARG A 2 39.56 -16.98 43.66
CA ARG A 2 38.65 -17.46 42.59
C ARG A 2 37.71 -16.34 42.07
N ASN A 3 37.56 -16.00 40.79
CA ASN A 3 38.03 -16.47 39.48
C ASN A 3 37.70 -15.33 38.47
N ASP A 4 38.34 -15.35 37.28
CA ASP A 4 37.82 -15.10 35.91
C ASP A 4 36.46 -14.38 35.70
N GLU A 5 36.16 -13.60 34.66
CA GLU A 5 36.55 -13.70 33.24
C GLU A 5 36.00 -12.46 32.50
N GLY A 6 36.41 -12.28 31.24
CA GLY A 6 36.20 -11.13 30.38
C GLY A 6 34.75 -10.66 30.20
N ARG A 7 34.58 -9.34 30.18
CA ARG A 7 33.39 -8.67 29.67
C ARG A 7 33.38 -8.83 28.13
N HIS A 8 32.82 -9.94 27.67
CA HIS A 8 32.42 -10.14 26.28
C HIS A 8 30.94 -10.53 26.31
N ASP A 9 30.08 -9.61 25.90
CA ASP A 9 28.71 -9.93 25.55
C ASP A 9 28.42 -9.48 24.11
N PRO A 10 27.55 -10.21 23.40
CA PRO A 10 27.70 -10.59 22.00
C PRO A 10 26.99 -9.63 21.02
N PRO A 11 26.99 -9.88 19.70
CA PRO A 11 26.44 -8.95 18.71
C PRO A 11 24.97 -8.64 18.99
N VAL A 12 24.63 -7.35 19.00
CA VAL A 12 23.23 -6.89 18.97
C VAL A 12 22.58 -7.40 17.69
N ASN A 13 21.66 -8.33 17.87
CA ASN A 13 20.85 -8.95 16.84
C ASN A 13 19.91 -7.88 16.21
N ASN A 14 20.13 -7.54 14.92
CA ASN A 14 19.23 -6.72 14.09
C ASN A 14 18.23 -7.61 13.33
N GLY A 15 17.78 -8.70 13.93
CA GLY A 15 16.85 -9.66 13.36
C GLY A 15 15.76 -9.96 14.39
N LEU A 16 14.61 -9.32 14.23
CA LEU A 16 13.38 -9.76 14.88
C LEU A 16 12.95 -11.08 14.22
N MET A 17 13.47 -12.20 14.73
CA MET A 17 12.91 -13.51 14.44
C MET A 17 11.87 -13.79 15.53
N ILE A 18 10.60 -13.92 15.15
CA ILE A 18 9.61 -14.43 16.09
C ILE A 18 8.77 -15.50 15.41
N SER A 19 8.91 -16.69 15.98
CA SER A 19 8.11 -17.86 15.71
C SER A 19 6.81 -17.78 16.51
N GLY A 20 5.68 -17.95 15.83
CA GLY A 20 4.43 -18.49 16.37
C GLY A 20 3.74 -17.70 17.50
N GLY A 21 2.69 -16.96 17.14
CA GLY A 21 1.67 -16.49 18.08
C GLY A 21 1.62 -14.97 18.20
N THR A 22 0.70 -14.37 17.46
CA THR A 22 0.13 -13.01 17.58
C THR A 22 1.01 -11.93 18.23
N HIS A 23 1.64 -11.08 17.41
CA HIS A 23 2.32 -9.88 17.90
C HIS A 23 1.35 -8.73 18.12
N TYR A 24 1.51 -8.08 19.26
CA TYR A 24 0.93 -6.77 19.54
C TYR A 24 1.98 -5.70 19.24
N VAL A 25 1.86 -5.00 18.11
CA VAL A 25 2.68 -3.82 17.82
C VAL A 25 1.85 -2.59 18.17
N GLY A 26 2.32 -1.81 19.14
CA GLY A 26 1.70 -0.55 19.53
C GLY A 26 1.73 0.47 18.38
N ASN A 27 0.61 1.15 18.16
CA ASN A 27 0.43 2.14 17.10
C ASN A 27 1.49 3.26 17.18
N GLN A 28 2.45 3.26 16.26
CA GLN A 28 3.36 4.39 16.04
C GLN A 28 2.98 5.10 14.74
N ALA A 29 2.18 6.15 14.87
CA ALA A 29 1.88 7.10 13.80
C ALA A 29 2.49 8.45 14.18
N VAL A 30 3.50 8.93 13.44
CA VAL A 30 4.12 10.25 13.65
C VAL A 30 3.87 11.10 12.39
N GLY A 31 2.99 12.10 12.52
CA GLY A 31 2.67 13.08 11.48
C GLY A 31 1.24 13.65 11.57
N PRO A 32 0.99 14.94 11.29
CA PRO A 32 -0.36 15.49 11.27
C PRO A 32 -1.22 14.78 10.20
N GLY A 33 -2.29 14.11 10.63
CA GLY A 33 -3.20 13.35 9.74
C GLY A 33 -2.96 11.84 9.68
N ALA A 34 -1.95 11.32 10.39
CA ALA A 34 -1.71 9.88 10.45
C ALA A 34 -2.76 9.18 11.35
N ARG A 35 -3.61 8.35 10.74
CA ARG A 35 -4.57 7.48 11.44
C ARG A 35 -4.04 6.04 11.40
N ALA A 36 -3.83 5.44 12.57
CA ALA A 36 -3.52 4.01 12.69
C ALA A 36 -4.81 3.21 12.86
N PHE A 37 -4.97 2.14 12.09
CA PHE A 37 -6.04 1.16 12.24
C PHE A 37 -5.42 -0.18 12.62
N SER A 38 -5.88 -0.78 13.72
CA SER A 38 -5.46 -2.10 14.17
C SER A 38 -6.64 -3.05 13.98
N GLY A 39 -6.56 -3.92 12.98
CA GLY A 39 -7.54 -4.96 12.70
C GLY A 39 -6.82 -6.29 12.53
N SER A 40 -7.36 -7.35 13.14
CA SER A 40 -6.91 -8.73 12.92
C SER A 40 -7.18 -9.14 11.48
N VAL A 41 -6.14 -9.50 10.72
CA VAL A 41 -6.29 -9.90 9.31
C VAL A 41 -6.46 -11.42 9.22
N SER A 42 -7.58 -11.85 8.66
CA SER A 42 -7.86 -13.22 8.27
C SER A 42 -8.09 -13.26 6.77
N PHE A 43 -7.33 -14.09 6.06
CA PHE A 43 -7.42 -14.27 4.60
C PHE A 43 -8.74 -14.95 4.23
N GLN A 44 -9.76 -14.15 3.92
CA GLN A 44 -10.96 -14.62 3.21
C GLN A 44 -10.75 -14.47 1.69
N PRO A 45 -11.32 -15.38 0.88
CA PRO A 45 -11.28 -15.26 -0.57
C PRO A 45 -11.85 -13.91 -1.01
N GLN A 46 -11.19 -13.29 -2.00
CA GLN A 46 -11.51 -11.97 -2.53
C GLN A 46 -13.00 -11.85 -2.87
N ASP A 47 -13.67 -10.85 -2.28
CA ASP A 47 -15.07 -10.55 -2.58
C ASP A 47 -15.20 -10.15 -4.07
N PRO A 48 -15.95 -10.91 -4.90
CA PRO A 48 -16.08 -10.62 -6.32
C PRO A 48 -16.72 -9.24 -6.60
N GLU A 49 -17.56 -8.73 -5.72
CA GLU A 49 -18.13 -7.38 -5.85
C GLU A 49 -17.06 -6.31 -5.65
N GLN A 50 -16.17 -6.52 -4.68
CA GLN A 50 -15.04 -5.63 -4.41
C GLN A 50 -14.01 -5.63 -5.55
N ALA A 51 -13.77 -6.80 -6.14
CA ALA A 51 -12.91 -6.95 -7.32
C ALA A 51 -13.50 -6.20 -8.53
N ALA A 52 -14.80 -6.36 -8.79
CA ALA A 52 -15.50 -5.66 -9.86
C ALA A 52 -15.44 -4.14 -9.66
N ARG A 53 -15.71 -3.66 -8.44
CA ARG A 53 -15.62 -2.25 -8.10
C ARG A 53 -14.21 -1.68 -8.32
N THR A 54 -13.18 -2.43 -7.94
CA THR A 54 -11.78 -2.01 -8.15
C THR A 54 -11.45 -1.92 -9.65
N ALA A 55 -11.95 -2.86 -10.47
CA ALA A 55 -11.80 -2.82 -11.91
C ALA A 55 -12.52 -1.61 -12.56
N GLU A 56 -13.73 -1.28 -12.09
CA GLU A 56 -14.48 -0.10 -12.54
C GLU A 56 -13.74 1.20 -12.22
N LEU A 57 -13.17 1.31 -11.02
CA LEU A 57 -12.39 2.47 -10.60
C LEU A 57 -11.09 2.61 -11.40
N LEU A 58 -10.41 1.50 -11.71
CA LEU A 58 -9.25 1.49 -12.62
C LEU A 58 -9.62 2.01 -14.01
N ALA A 59 -10.73 1.54 -14.58
CA ALA A 59 -11.21 2.01 -15.88
C ALA A 59 -11.62 3.49 -15.87
N LEU A 60 -12.17 3.98 -14.75
CA LEU A 60 -12.48 5.40 -14.56
C LEU A 60 -11.21 6.24 -14.52
N VAL A 61 -10.20 5.83 -13.74
CA VAL A 61 -8.90 6.53 -13.67
C VAL A 61 -8.23 6.56 -15.04
N GLU A 62 -8.21 5.44 -15.76
CA GLU A 62 -7.63 5.36 -17.11
C GLU A 62 -8.28 6.35 -18.07
N ARG A 63 -9.62 6.42 -18.08
CA ARG A 63 -10.37 7.38 -18.90
C ARG A 63 -10.06 8.83 -18.56
N LEU A 64 -10.02 9.16 -17.26
CA LEU A 64 -9.72 10.50 -16.79
C LEU A 64 -8.27 10.91 -17.07
N LEU A 65 -7.32 9.97 -17.05
CA LEU A 65 -5.93 10.23 -17.43
C LEU A 65 -5.83 10.60 -18.91
N GLU A 66 -6.60 9.94 -19.78
CA GLU A 66 -6.64 10.27 -21.20
C GLU A 66 -7.33 11.64 -21.43
N GLU A 67 -8.47 11.87 -20.79
CA GLU A 67 -9.21 13.15 -20.89
C GLU A 67 -8.38 14.35 -20.42
N HIS A 68 -7.64 14.18 -19.33
CA HIS A 68 -6.86 15.26 -18.70
C HIS A 68 -5.36 15.18 -19.00
N ARG A 69 -4.95 14.44 -20.03
CA ARG A 69 -3.54 14.19 -20.36
C ARG A 69 -2.71 15.47 -20.43
N ALA A 70 -3.24 16.52 -21.04
CA ALA A 70 -2.55 17.81 -21.20
C ALA A 70 -2.37 18.60 -19.89
N ALA A 71 -3.11 18.26 -18.83
CA ALA A 71 -3.04 18.92 -17.53
C ALA A 71 -2.08 18.22 -16.56
N LEU A 72 -1.58 17.02 -16.91
CA LEU A 72 -0.63 16.28 -16.09
C LEU A 72 0.80 16.78 -16.30
N ALA A 73 1.56 16.89 -15.22
CA ALA A 73 2.96 17.31 -15.27
C ALA A 73 3.85 16.26 -15.98
N ASP A 74 3.58 14.97 -15.77
CA ASP A 74 4.23 13.86 -16.46
C ASP A 74 3.20 12.76 -16.79
N PRO A 75 2.52 12.88 -17.96
CA PRO A 75 1.50 11.91 -18.35
C PRO A 75 2.05 10.49 -18.49
N ASP A 76 3.28 10.34 -19.00
CA ASP A 76 3.87 9.03 -19.25
C ASP A 76 4.29 8.33 -17.96
N ALA A 77 4.82 9.06 -16.97
CA ALA A 77 5.06 8.50 -15.64
C ALA A 77 3.75 8.09 -14.97
N THR A 78 2.70 8.89 -15.12
CA THR A 78 1.38 8.58 -14.55
C THR A 78 0.79 7.31 -15.14
N THR A 79 0.82 7.15 -16.46
CA THR A 79 0.39 5.90 -17.13
C THR A 79 1.23 4.70 -16.71
N ARG A 80 2.55 4.86 -16.54
CA ARG A 80 3.42 3.76 -16.07
C ARG A 80 3.08 3.32 -14.65
N GLU A 81 2.79 4.24 -13.73
CA GLU A 81 2.41 3.86 -12.37
C GLU A 81 1.01 3.22 -12.33
N LEU A 82 0.05 3.69 -13.15
CA LEU A 82 -1.25 3.01 -13.27
C LEU A 82 -1.09 1.58 -13.79
N ARG A 83 -0.22 1.36 -14.78
CA ARG A 83 0.06 0.02 -15.30
C ARG A 83 0.66 -0.89 -14.23
N ARG A 84 1.65 -0.40 -13.46
CA ARG A 84 2.24 -1.17 -12.35
C ARG A 84 1.22 -1.53 -11.28
N LEU A 85 0.32 -0.61 -10.93
CA LEU A 85 -0.75 -0.89 -9.99
C LEU A 85 -1.67 -2.02 -10.50
N ARG A 86 -2.00 -2.01 -11.80
CA ARG A 86 -2.80 -3.08 -12.43
C ARG A 86 -2.08 -4.42 -12.44
N GLU A 87 -0.78 -4.42 -12.78
CA GLU A 87 0.07 -5.61 -12.76
C GLU A 87 0.05 -6.24 -11.36
N GLU A 88 0.32 -5.44 -10.31
CA GLU A 88 0.34 -5.91 -8.91
C GLU A 88 -1.03 -6.44 -8.44
N LEU A 89 -2.14 -5.79 -8.84
CA LEU A 89 -3.50 -6.25 -8.49
C LEU A 89 -3.91 -7.55 -9.20
N GLN A 90 -3.17 -7.98 -10.22
CA GLN A 90 -3.41 -9.22 -10.95
C GLN A 90 -2.52 -10.37 -10.48
N GLU A 91 -1.55 -10.10 -9.59
CA GLU A 91 -0.73 -11.13 -8.97
C GLU A 91 -1.58 -12.03 -8.07
N ASP A 92 -1.21 -13.30 -7.96
CA ASP A 92 -1.87 -14.25 -7.05
C ASP A 92 -1.71 -13.81 -5.58
N GLU A 93 -0.58 -13.16 -5.26
CA GLU A 93 -0.27 -12.60 -3.95
C GLU A 93 0.16 -11.13 -4.07
N PRO A 94 -0.80 -10.17 -4.20
CA PRO A 94 -0.48 -8.75 -4.28
C PRO A 94 0.22 -8.26 -3.01
N GLN A 95 1.32 -7.54 -3.18
CA GLN A 95 2.11 -6.97 -2.09
C GLN A 95 1.51 -5.64 -1.63
N PRO A 96 1.00 -5.53 -0.38
CA PRO A 96 0.31 -4.32 0.10
C PRO A 96 1.19 -3.06 0.09
N THR A 97 2.49 -3.23 0.32
CA THR A 97 3.47 -2.13 0.29
C THR A 97 3.69 -1.59 -1.12
N VAL A 98 3.66 -2.44 -2.15
CA VAL A 98 3.77 -2.05 -3.55
C VAL A 98 2.51 -1.30 -4.00
N LEU A 99 1.33 -1.86 -3.69
CA LEU A 99 0.04 -1.22 -3.96
C LEU A 99 -0.06 0.17 -3.34
N ARG A 100 0.27 0.29 -2.04
CA ARG A 100 0.26 1.57 -1.34
C ARG A 100 1.21 2.58 -1.99
N ARG A 101 2.44 2.16 -2.30
CA ARG A 101 3.44 3.05 -2.92
C ARG A 101 2.99 3.52 -4.30
N ALA A 102 2.36 2.65 -5.10
CA ALA A 102 1.85 3.00 -6.41
C ALA A 102 0.67 4.00 -6.30
N LEU A 103 -0.25 3.78 -5.35
CA LEU A 103 -1.37 4.68 -5.08
C LEU A 103 -0.91 6.07 -4.59
N ASP A 104 0.07 6.12 -3.68
CA ASP A 104 0.62 7.37 -3.17
C ASP A 104 1.24 8.20 -4.31
N ARG A 105 2.03 7.56 -5.19
CA ARG A 105 2.62 8.21 -6.37
C ARG A 105 1.58 8.67 -7.38
N LEU A 106 0.57 7.84 -7.67
CA LEU A 106 -0.53 8.23 -8.54
C LEU A 106 -1.23 9.47 -8.00
N ASN A 107 -1.50 9.52 -6.69
CA ASN A 107 -2.13 10.67 -6.05
C ASN A 107 -1.27 11.94 -6.15
N GLU A 108 0.06 11.82 -6.04
CA GLU A 108 1.00 12.94 -6.26
C GLU A 108 0.94 13.46 -7.71
N PHE A 109 0.95 12.56 -8.70
CA PHE A 109 0.97 12.94 -10.11
C PHE A 109 -0.32 13.60 -10.58
N VAL A 110 -1.45 13.22 -10.00
CA VAL A 110 -2.76 13.72 -10.43
C VAL A 110 -3.26 14.94 -9.64
N GLN A 111 -2.50 15.45 -8.66
CA GLN A 111 -2.87 16.64 -7.87
C GLN A 111 -3.43 17.83 -8.68
N PRO A 112 -2.93 18.17 -9.89
CA PRO A 112 -3.46 19.28 -10.68
C PRO A 112 -4.89 19.06 -11.19
N VAL A 113 -5.41 17.82 -11.14
CA VAL A 113 -6.68 17.42 -11.76
C VAL A 113 -7.61 16.83 -10.69
N ALA A 114 -8.47 17.69 -10.13
CA ALA A 114 -9.36 17.30 -9.02
C ALA A 114 -10.21 16.03 -9.28
N PRO A 115 -10.81 15.82 -10.48
CA PRO A 115 -11.53 14.58 -10.78
C PRO A 115 -10.66 13.31 -10.64
N LEU A 116 -9.39 13.38 -11.04
CA LEU A 116 -8.45 12.27 -10.90
C LEU A 116 -8.08 12.02 -9.44
N VAL A 117 -7.85 13.07 -8.64
CA VAL A 117 -7.59 12.93 -7.20
C VAL A 117 -8.73 12.17 -6.51
N VAL A 118 -9.98 12.51 -6.84
CA VAL A 118 -11.16 11.82 -6.29
C VAL A 118 -11.20 10.36 -6.73
N ALA A 119 -11.02 10.08 -8.02
CA ALA A 119 -11.06 8.73 -8.55
C ALA A 119 -9.93 7.84 -7.97
N VAL A 120 -8.71 8.35 -7.84
CA VAL A 120 -7.59 7.65 -7.21
C VAL A 120 -7.84 7.43 -5.72
N GLY A 121 -8.44 8.39 -5.01
CA GLY A 121 -8.84 8.20 -3.62
C GLY A 121 -9.88 7.10 -3.42
N GLN A 122 -10.86 7.01 -4.33
CA GLN A 122 -11.85 5.93 -4.34
C GLN A 122 -11.21 4.57 -4.65
N LEU A 123 -10.28 4.53 -5.60
CA LEU A 123 -9.49 3.33 -5.92
C LEU A 123 -8.65 2.88 -4.72
N ALA A 124 -8.00 3.79 -4.02
CA ALA A 124 -7.24 3.47 -2.82
C ALA A 124 -8.12 2.86 -1.72
N ALA A 125 -9.32 3.41 -1.52
CA ALA A 125 -10.29 2.87 -0.58
C ALA A 125 -10.80 1.48 -1.00
N SER A 126 -10.98 1.22 -2.30
CA SER A 126 -11.40 -0.10 -2.78
C SER A 126 -10.30 -1.14 -2.63
N VAL A 127 -9.04 -0.76 -2.88
CA VAL A 127 -7.89 -1.64 -2.71
C VAL A 127 -7.63 -1.96 -1.24
N GLN A 128 -7.78 -0.99 -0.33
CA GLN A 128 -7.65 -1.22 1.12
C GLN A 128 -8.80 -2.07 1.69
N GLY A 129 -9.93 -2.12 0.99
CA GLY A 129 -11.04 -3.03 1.29
C GLY A 129 -10.85 -4.44 0.74
N LEU A 130 -9.80 -4.71 -0.06
CA LEU A 130 -9.45 -6.08 -0.45
C LEU A 130 -8.90 -6.81 0.79
N PRO A 131 -9.48 -7.95 1.18
CA PRO A 131 -8.85 -8.79 2.19
C PRO A 131 -7.53 -9.34 1.62
N GLY A 132 -6.40 -8.85 2.14
CA GLY A 132 -5.07 -9.34 1.77
C GLY A 132 -3.95 -8.66 2.57
N GLY A 133 -3.44 -9.33 3.60
CA GLY A 133 -2.23 -8.97 4.35
C GLY A 133 -2.32 -9.22 5.84
#